data_AF-A0A2J8JH63-F1
#
_entry.id   AF-A0A2J8JH63-F1
#
_cell.length_a   1.000
_cell.length_b   1.000
_cell.length_c   1.000
_cell.angle_alpha   90.00
_cell.angle_beta   90.00
_cell.angle_gamma   90.00
#
_symmetry.space_group_name_H-M   'P 1'
#
loop_
_entity.id
_entity.type
_entity.pdbx_description
1 polymer ?
#
loop_
_entity_poly.entity_id
_entity_poly.type
_entity_poly.pdbx_seq_one_letter_code
_entity_poly.pdbx_strand_id
1 'polypeptide(L)' 'MGPVERTLYRDVMLENYSHLVSVGYCFTKPELIFTLEQGEDPWLLEKEKGFLSRNSP' A
#
# COMPACT_ATOMS: atom_id res chain seq x y z
N MET A 1 1.53 13.88 -3.88
CA MET A 1 2.81 13.30 -3.43
C MET A 1 3.82 13.39 -4.56
N GLY A 2 5.03 13.87 -4.31
CA GLY A 2 6.08 13.98 -5.34
C GLY A 2 6.62 12.60 -5.77
N PRO A 3 7.35 12.47 -6.90
CA PRO A 3 7.96 11.20 -7.32
C PRO A 3 8.91 10.62 -6.27
N VAL A 4 9.78 11.46 -5.70
CA VAL A 4 10.75 11.08 -4.66
C VAL A 4 10.06 10.62 -3.37
N GLU A 5 9.02 11.36 -2.97
CA GLU A 5 8.26 11.09 -1.77
C GLU A 5 7.48 9.77 -1.87
N ARG A 6 6.94 9.45 -3.06
CA ARG A 6 6.30 8.16 -3.34
C ARG A 6 7.28 6.99 -3.27
N THR A 7 8.48 7.14 -3.83
CA THR A 7 9.53 6.12 -3.73
C THR A 7 9.92 5.88 -2.28
N LEU A 8 10.20 6.96 -1.52
CA LEU A 8 10.56 6.83 -0.11
C LEU A 8 9.45 6.14 0.70
N TYR A 9 8.19 6.51 0.46
CA TYR A 9 7.05 5.88 1.11
C TYR A 9 6.97 4.38 0.80
N ARG A 10 7.12 4.00 -0.47
CA ARG A 10 7.14 2.60 -0.90
C ARG A 10 8.22 1.81 -0.15
N ASP A 11 9.44 2.31 -0.16
CA ASP A 11 10.59 1.62 0.44
C ASP A 11 10.39 1.44 1.95
N VAL A 12 9.99 2.50 2.66
CA VAL A 12 9.72 2.46 4.10
C VAL A 12 8.59 1.49 4.44
N MET A 13 7.51 1.45 3.64
CA MET A 13 6.38 0.56 3.90
C MET A 13 6.73 -0.92 3.66
N LEU A 14 7.52 -1.22 2.63
CA LEU A 14 8.00 -2.58 2.36
C LEU A 14 8.97 -3.05 3.44
N GLU A 15 9.89 -2.18 3.86
CA GLU A 15 10.82 -2.46 4.96
C GLU A 15 10.08 -2.71 6.28
N ASN A 16 9.10 -1.87 6.61
CA ASN A 16 8.26 -2.07 7.79
C ASN A 16 7.49 -3.40 7.75
N TYR A 17 6.93 -3.79 6.60
CA TYR A 17 6.27 -5.08 6.46
C TYR A 17 7.23 -6.24 6.66
N SER A 18 8.43 -6.16 6.10
CA SER A 18 9.49 -7.16 6.30
C SER A 18 9.86 -7.30 7.78
N HIS A 19 9.98 -6.18 8.51
CA HIS A 19 10.23 -6.20 9.95
C HIS A 19 9.10 -6.86 10.74
N LEU A 20 7.84 -6.57 10.41
CA LEU A 20 6.68 -7.21 11.03
C LEU A 20 6.70 -8.73 10.81
N VAL A 21 6.95 -9.17 9.58
CA VAL A 21 7.08 -10.60 9.26
C VAL A 21 8.25 -11.22 10.05
N SER A 22 9.37 -10.52 10.16
CA SER A 22 10.58 -10.99 10.86
C SER A 22 10.37 -11.19 12.36
N VAL A 23 9.53 -10.36 13.00
CA VAL A 23 9.16 -10.54 14.43
C VAL A 23 8.07 -11.59 14.64
N GLY A 24 7.71 -12.36 13.60
CA GLY A 24 6.70 -13.41 13.65
C GLY A 24 5.27 -12.91 13.53
N TYR A 25 5.07 -11.65 13.12
CA TYR A 25 3.75 -11.10 12.86
C TYR A 25 3.27 -11.54 11.47
N CYS A 26 2.74 -12.76 11.40
CA CYS A 26 2.12 -13.32 10.20
C CYS A 26 0.64 -12.92 10.14
N PHE A 27 0.32 -11.94 9.31
CA PHE A 27 -1.06 -11.61 8.95
C PHE A 27 -1.22 -11.64 7.43
N THR A 28 -2.48 -11.73 6.96
CA THR A 28 -2.79 -11.65 5.54
C THR A 28 -2.16 -10.41 4.94
N LYS A 29 -1.35 -10.58 3.90
CA LYS A 29 -0.63 -9.50 3.25
C LYS A 29 -1.59 -8.35 2.94
N PRO A 30 -1.34 -7.11 3.46
CA PRO A 30 -2.19 -5.99 3.15
C PRO A 30 -2.25 -5.76 1.66
N GLU A 31 -3.42 -5.38 1.17
CA GLU A 31 -3.59 -4.90 -0.21
C GLU A 31 -2.60 -3.77 -0.52
N LEU A 32 -2.36 -2.86 0.44
CA LEU A 32 -1.35 -1.81 0.31
C LEU A 32 0.06 -2.37 0.02
N ILE A 33 0.48 -3.42 0.71
CA ILE A 33 1.79 -4.04 0.48
C ILE A 33 1.82 -4.75 -0.88
N PHE A 34 0.74 -5.43 -1.25
CA PHE A 34 0.61 -6.04 -2.57
C PHE A 34 0.74 -5.02 -3.70
N THR A 35 0.01 -3.90 -3.64
CA THR A 35 0.10 -2.78 -4.60
C THR A 35 1.52 -2.20 -4.67
N LEU A 36 2.14 -1.96 -3.51
CA LEU A 36 3.50 -1.44 -3.43
C LEU A 36 4.54 -2.39 -4.02
N GLU A 37 4.39 -3.71 -3.86
CA GLU A 37 5.28 -4.69 -4.50
C GLU A 37 5.15 -4.69 -6.01
N GLN A 38 3.91 -4.60 -6.54
CA GLN A 38 3.67 -4.48 -7.98
C GLN A 38 4.21 -3.16 -8.58
N GLY A 39 4.63 -2.22 -7.74
CA GLY A 39 5.09 -0.90 -8.16
C GLY A 39 3.94 0.02 -8.59
N GLU A 40 2.72 -0.35 -8.24
CA GLU A 40 1.52 0.43 -8.45
C GLU A 40 1.42 1.55 -7.41
N ASP A 41 0.72 2.63 -7.77
CA ASP A 41 0.57 3.78 -6.91
C ASP A 41 -0.64 3.58 -5.96
N PRO A 42 -0.43 3.44 -4.64
CA PRO A 42 -1.53 3.20 -3.69
C PRO A 42 -2.52 4.37 -3.62
N TRP A 43 -2.11 5.57 -4.03
CA TRP A 43 -3.02 6.73 -4.11
C TRP A 43 -4.11 6.55 -5.18
N LEU A 44 -3.90 5.69 -6.19
CA LEU A 44 -4.94 5.32 -7.15
C LEU A 44 -5.97 4.38 -6.53
N LEU A 45 -5.52 3.45 -5.68
CA LEU A 45 -6.39 2.48 -4.98
C LEU A 45 -7.37 3.18 -4.04
N GLU A 46 -6.90 4.18 -3.29
CA GLU A 46 -7.76 4.97 -2.40
C GLU A 46 -8.80 5.79 -3.20
N LYS A 47 -8.40 6.30 -4.37
CA LYS A 47 -9.28 7.01 -5.28
C LYS A 47 -10.38 6.09 -5.82
N GLU A 48 -10.05 4.87 -6.26
CA GLU A 48 -11.02 3.88 -6.73
C GLU A 48 -11.97 3.43 -5.63
N LYS A 49 -11.48 3.18 -4.40
CA LYS A 49 -12.36 2.87 -3.26
C LYS A 49 -13.32 4.01 -2.93
N GLY A 50 -12.86 5.26 -3.01
CA GLY A 50 -13.71 6.44 -2.87
C GLY A 50 -14.75 6.56 -4.00
N PHE A 51 -14.39 6.20 -5.23
CA PHE A 51 -15.33 6.17 -6.36
C PHE A 51 -16.39 5.07 -6.22
N LEU A 52 -15.99 3.86 -5.80
CA LEU A 52 -16.91 2.74 -5.58
C LEU A 52 -17.85 3.02 -4.40
N SER A 53 -17.37 3.68 -3.34
CA SER A 53 -18.19 4.08 -2.20
C SER A 53 -19.21 5.18 -2.53
N ARG A 54 -18.92 6.06 -3.51
CA ARG A 54 -19.86 7.12 -3.93
C ARG A 54 -20.94 6.63 -4.89
N ASN A 55 -20.73 5.48 -5.53
CA ASN A 55 -21.63 4.91 -6.53
C ASN A 55 -22.46 3.72 -6.00
N SER A 56 -22.56 3.56 -4.67
CA SER A 56 -23.52 2.61 -4.08
C SER A 56 -24.94 3.20 -4.16
N PRO A 57 -25.93 2.48 -4.74
CA PRO A 57 -27.32 2.92 -4.80
C PRO A 57 -27.99 2.97 -3.41
#